data_AF-A0A249P4W5-F1
#
_entry.id   AF-A0A249P4W5-F1
#
_cell.length_a   1.000
_cell.length_b   1.000
_cell.length_c   1.000
_cell.angle_alpha   90.00
_cell.angle_beta   90.00
_cell.angle_gamma   90.00
#
_symmetry.space_group_name_H-M   'P 1'
#
loop_
_entity.id
_entity.type
_entity.pdbx_description
1 polymer ?
#
loop_
_entity_poly.entity_id
_entity_poly.type
_entity_poly.pdbx_seq_one_letter_code
_entity_poly.pdbx_strand_id
1 'polypeptide(L)' 'MQKAEASSREALCTILDDEILKSETLAATELLKDIGRRAILLVDGLSALQPRADYTILTKPFTGADLLGVINSQTEAAK' A
#
# COMPACT_ATOMS: atom_id res chain seq x y z
N MET A 1 12.47 -2.09 -14.19
CA MET A 1 12.35 -2.05 -12.72
C MET A 1 13.04 -0.85 -12.09
N GLN A 2 14.33 -0.58 -12.33
CA GLN A 2 15.11 0.47 -11.62
C GLN A 2 14.45 1.86 -11.50
N LYS A 3 13.79 2.37 -12.53
CA LYS A 3 13.14 3.70 -12.46
C LYS A 3 11.91 3.72 -11.55
N ALA A 4 11.11 2.66 -11.56
CA ALA A 4 9.93 2.55 -10.70
C ALA A 4 10.35 2.41 -9.24
N GLU A 5 11.36 1.58 -8.98
CA GLU A 5 11.91 1.35 -7.65
C GLU A 5 12.55 2.61 -7.05
N ALA A 6 13.32 3.37 -7.85
CA ALA A 6 13.85 4.67 -7.44
C ALA A 6 12.71 5.68 -7.15
N SER A 7 11.69 5.74 -8.00
CA SER A 7 10.54 6.62 -7.80
C SER A 7 9.72 6.25 -6.55
N SER A 8 9.64 4.95 -6.19
CA SER A 8 8.96 4.49 -4.98
C SER A 8 9.64 4.98 -3.70
N ARG A 9 10.96 5.20 -3.73
CA ARG A 9 11.70 5.73 -2.57
C ARG A 9 11.41 7.21 -2.32
N GLU A 10 11.07 7.98 -3.34
CA GLU A 10 10.73 9.41 -3.24
C GLU A 10 9.21 9.65 -3.15
N ALA A 11 8.39 8.64 -3.45
CA ALA A 11 6.94 8.75 -3.36
C ALA A 11 6.46 8.90 -1.91
N LEU A 12 5.43 9.72 -1.73
CA LEU A 12 4.71 9.87 -0.47
C LEU A 12 4.12 8.53 0.00
N CYS A 13 3.42 7.85 -0.90
CA CYS A 13 2.83 6.55 -0.66
C CYS A 13 2.81 5.70 -1.93
N THR A 14 2.75 4.38 -1.76
CA THR A 14 2.53 3.42 -2.84
C THR A 14 1.19 2.73 -2.59
N ILE A 15 0.32 2.74 -3.60
CA ILE A 15 -0.97 2.08 -3.54
C ILE A 15 -0.85 0.74 -4.25
N LEU A 16 -1.22 -0.34 -3.58
CA LEU A 16 -1.11 -1.70 -4.09
C LEU A 16 -2.46 -2.41 -4.00
N ASP A 17 -2.84 -3.15 -5.03
CA ASP A 17 -4.01 -4.03 -5.00
C ASP A 17 -3.60 -5.43 -4.51
N ASP A 18 -4.40 -6.03 -3.63
CA ASP A 18 -4.10 -7.33 -3.04
C ASP A 18 -4.05 -8.47 -4.07
N GLU A 19 -4.71 -8.34 -5.22
CA GLU A 19 -4.60 -9.29 -6.32
C GLU A 19 -3.17 -9.41 -6.85
N ILE A 20 -2.38 -8.32 -6.78
CA ILE A 20 -0.96 -8.32 -7.17
C ILE A 20 -0.13 -9.15 -6.18
N LEU A 21 -0.50 -9.17 -4.89
CA LEU A 21 0.15 -10.02 -3.89
C LEU A 21 -0.12 -11.51 -4.14
N LYS A 22 -1.32 -11.82 -4.65
CA LYS A 22 -1.71 -13.20 -4.97
C LYS A 22 -0.98 -13.71 -6.23
N SER A 23 -0.71 -12.84 -7.20
CA SER A 23 -0.02 -13.22 -8.45
C SER A 23 1.51 -13.20 -8.36
N GLU A 24 2.10 -12.23 -7.63
CA GLU A 24 3.54 -12.00 -7.55
C GLU A 24 4.03 -11.96 -6.09
N THR A 25 3.73 -13.02 -5.34
CA THR A 25 3.85 -13.05 -3.87
C THR A 25 5.22 -12.66 -3.34
N LEU A 26 6.33 -13.12 -3.93
CA LEU A 26 7.67 -12.83 -3.42
C LEU A 26 8.04 -11.36 -3.64
N ALA A 27 7.99 -10.89 -4.90
CA ALA A 27 8.39 -9.54 -5.27
C ALA A 27 7.52 -8.49 -4.57
N ALA A 28 6.21 -8.73 -4.49
CA ALA A 28 5.29 -7.78 -3.86
C ALA A 28 5.41 -7.79 -2.32
N THR A 29 5.75 -8.93 -1.71
CA THR A 29 6.08 -8.99 -0.27
C THR A 29 7.38 -8.25 0.04
N GLU A 30 8.40 -8.35 -0.81
CA GLU A 30 9.66 -7.60 -0.66
C GLU A 30 9.43 -6.10 -0.84
N LEU A 31 8.65 -5.71 -1.85
CA LEU A 31 8.25 -4.32 -2.05
C LEU A 31 7.53 -3.77 -0.82
N LEU A 32 6.55 -4.50 -0.27
CA LEU A 32 5.82 -4.10 0.94
C LEU A 32 6.73 -3.92 2.16
N LYS A 33 7.76 -4.75 2.30
CA LYS A 33 8.76 -4.59 3.37
C LYS A 33 9.61 -3.34 3.18
N ASP A 34 9.99 -3.02 1.94
CA ASP A 34 10.81 -1.85 1.62
C ASP A 34 10.05 -0.53 1.80
N ILE A 35 8.80 -0.47 1.30
CA ILE A 35 7.98 0.74 1.39
C ILE A 35 7.40 0.95 2.79
N GLY A 36 7.14 -0.12 3.54
CA GLY A 36 6.66 -0.08 4.93
C GLY A 36 5.45 0.83 5.06
N ARG A 37 5.52 1.80 6.00
CA ARG A 37 4.38 2.67 6.38
C ARG A 37 3.79 3.46 5.22
N ARG A 38 4.54 3.63 4.15
CA ARG A 38 4.10 4.31 2.93
C ARG A 38 3.19 3.45 2.06
N ALA A 39 3.03 2.15 2.33
CA ALA A 39 2.09 1.31 1.61
C ALA A 39 0.64 1.57 2.03
N ILE A 40 -0.22 1.66 1.02
CA ILE A 40 -1.67 1.57 1.14
C ILE A 40 -2.09 0.33 0.37
N LEU A 41 -2.53 -0.70 1.07
CA LEU A 41 -2.98 -1.97 0.49
C LEU A 41 -4.50 -1.96 0.34
N LEU A 42 -4.96 -2.05 -0.90
CA LEU A 42 -6.37 -2.18 -1.24
C LEU A 42 -6.74 -3.66 -1.15
N VAL A 43 -7.72 -4.01 -0.32
CA VAL A 43 -8.14 -5.41 -0.11
C VAL A 43 -9.62 -5.60 -0.43
N ASP A 44 -9.99 -6.79 -0.89
CA ASP A 44 -11.39 -7.18 -1.14
C ASP A 44 -12.23 -7.42 0.13
N GLY A 45 -11.59 -7.52 1.31
CA GLY A 45 -12.25 -7.82 2.58
C GLY A 45 -12.64 -9.30 2.77
N LEU A 46 -12.39 -10.13 1.76
CA LEU A 46 -12.60 -11.58 1.78
C LEU A 46 -11.29 -12.33 2.02
N SER A 47 -10.19 -11.70 1.65
CA SER A 47 -8.84 -12.23 1.75
C SER A 47 -8.27 -11.90 3.12
N ALA A 48 -7.99 -12.94 3.92
CA ALA A 48 -7.38 -12.82 5.23
C ALA A 48 -5.88 -12.45 5.12
N LEU A 49 -5.60 -11.20 4.76
CA LEU A 49 -4.28 -10.61 4.92
C LEU A 49 -4.08 -10.30 6.42
N GLN A 50 -3.09 -10.97 7.02
CA GLN A 50 -2.66 -10.64 8.37
C GLN A 50 -2.24 -9.16 8.38
N PRO A 51 -2.92 -8.28 9.15
CA PRO A 51 -2.53 -6.89 9.25
C PRO A 51 -1.09 -6.84 9.76
N ARG A 52 -0.15 -6.45 8.91
CA ARG A 52 1.19 -6.09 9.41
C ARG A 52 1.12 -4.65 9.89
N ALA A 53 1.74 -4.39 11.03
CA ALA A 53 1.70 -3.09 11.70
C ALA A 53 2.29 -1.93 10.87
N ASP A 54 2.93 -2.27 9.75
CA ASP A 54 3.75 -1.35 8.99
C ASP A 54 3.08 -0.85 7.72
N TYR A 55 1.83 -1.16 7.38
CA TYR A 55 1.16 -0.54 6.22
C TYR A 55 -0.34 -0.31 6.46
N THR A 56 -0.91 0.64 5.72
CA THR A 56 -2.34 0.96 5.83
C THR A 56 -3.15 0.03 4.94
N ILE A 57 -4.31 -0.44 5.42
CA ILE A 57 -5.24 -1.27 4.65
C ILE A 57 -6.50 -0.46 4.36
N LEU A 58 -6.96 -0.48 3.10
CA LEU A 58 -8.25 0.07 2.69
C LEU A 58 -9.11 -1.05 2.09
N THR A 59 -10.15 -1.45 2.82
CA THR A 59 -11.04 -2.56 2.45
C THR A 59 -12.16 -2.09 1.54
N LYS A 60 -12.38 -2.78 0.42
CA LYS A 60 -13.49 -2.55 -0.50
C LYS A 60 -14.83 -2.97 0.17
N PRO A 61 -15.95 -2.25 -0.08
CA PRO A 61 -16.04 -1.08 -0.92
C PRO A 61 -15.50 0.19 -0.22
N PHE A 62 -14.77 1.00 -0.97
CA PHE A 62 -14.34 2.34 -0.56
C PHE A 62 -14.60 3.31 -1.70
N THR A 63 -14.70 4.59 -1.36
CA THR A 63 -14.86 5.70 -2.30
C THR A 63 -13.52 6.39 -2.57
N GLY A 64 -13.49 7.26 -3.59
CA GLY A 64 -12.31 8.11 -3.82
C GLY A 64 -12.01 9.05 -2.64
N ALA A 65 -13.03 9.47 -1.88
CA ALA A 65 -12.86 10.31 -0.70
C ALA A 65 -12.16 9.55 0.44
N ASP A 66 -12.49 8.26 0.62
CA ASP A 66 -11.84 7.42 1.62
C ASP A 66 -10.35 7.25 1.31
N LEU A 67 -10.00 6.99 0.05
CA LEU A 67 -8.61 6.90 -0.40
C LEU A 67 -7.86 8.22 -0.19
N LEU A 68 -8.45 9.35 -0.55
CA LEU A 68 -7.85 10.67 -0.31
C LEU A 68 -7.64 10.96 1.18
N GLY A 69 -8.57 10.54 2.04
CA GLY A 69 -8.43 10.67 3.49
C GLY A 69 -7.20 9.93 4.03
N VAL A 70 -6.95 8.72 3.53
CA VAL A 70 -5.75 7.93 3.89
C VAL A 70 -4.46 8.61 3.40
N ILE A 71 -4.44 9.08 2.16
CA ILE A 71 -3.27 9.77 1.58
C ILE A 71 -2.95 11.06 2.36
N ASN A 72 -3.97 11.84 2.74
CA ASN A 72 -3.79 13.04 3.54
C ASN A 72 -3.22 12.70 4.92
N SER A 73 -3.69 11.61 5.54
CA SER A 73 -3.16 11.15 6.84
C SER A 73 -1.67 10.77 6.74
N GLN A 74 -1.26 10.13 5.65
CA GLN A 74 0.16 9.83 5.36
C GLN A 74 0.98 11.10 5.16
N THR A 75 0.41 12.13 4.53
CA THR A 75 1.05 13.44 4.33
C THR A 75 1.33 14.11 5.68
N GLU A 76 0.36 14.11 6.59
CA GLU A 76 0.53 14.67 7.93
C GLU A 76 1.55 13.89 8.77
N ALA A 77 1.58 12.55 8.64
CA ALA A 77 2.55 11.70 9.32
C ALA A 77 3.98 11.83 8.80
N ALA A 78 4.17 12.40 7.60
CA ALA A 78 5.46 12.63 6.96
C ALA A 78 6.04 14.04 7.22
N LYS A 79 5.29 14.92 7.90
CA LYS A 79 5.78 16.22 8.40
C LYS A 79 6.60 16.02 9.68
#